data_AF-A0A409WWJ0-F1
#
_entry.id   AF-A0A409WWJ0-F1
#
_cell.length_a   1.000
_cell.length_b   1.000
_cell.length_c   1.000
_cell.angle_alpha   90.00
_cell.angle_beta   90.00
_cell.angle_gamma   90.00
#
_symmetry.space_group_name_H-M   'P 1'
#
loop_
_entity.id
_entity.type
_entity.pdbx_description
1 polymer ?
#
loop_
_entity_poly.entity_id
_entity_poly.type
_entity_poly.pdbx_seq_one_letter_code
_entity_poly.pdbx_strand_id
1 'polypeptide(L)'
;MDVPSEVRATLSPLIIGLFVSCCLFGVSTAQAYLYYTRFPNDGVWMKIMKSLKYQRQSNYQVTTIWLCEFGHYICISKEAYDLGIKKFGQPEALSSISLSVDIAVFLSAVITTVVQSFFIERLRHLTKKKYIPNILWIFSMARLGLLLALSFRLLSLRHSNSANILGAIKPFLIPVLIGGSIMDFFVAIYLCYDLKISKANNQLFKRGLGWGFLLIRKK
;
A
#
# COMPACT_ATOMS: atom_id res chain seq x y z
N MET A 1 21.45 30.41 -16.04
CA MET A 1 21.02 29.23 -16.81
C MET A 1 19.58 28.96 -16.40
N ASP A 2 18.62 29.32 -17.24
CA ASP A 2 17.21 29.09 -16.94
C ASP A 2 16.88 27.62 -17.13
N VAL A 3 16.59 26.93 -16.03
CA VAL A 3 16.15 25.54 -16.08
C VAL A 3 14.78 25.50 -16.76
N PRO A 4 14.58 24.67 -17.80
CA PRO A 4 13.29 24.56 -18.48
C PRO A 4 12.15 24.30 -17.48
N SER A 5 11.02 24.97 -17.66
CA SER A 5 9.86 24.88 -16.76
C SER A 5 9.34 23.44 -16.61
N GLU A 6 9.45 22.64 -17.66
CA GLU A 6 9.06 21.22 -17.71
C GLU A 6 9.88 20.34 -16.76
N VAL A 7 11.19 20.59 -16.67
CA VAL A 7 12.11 19.89 -15.76
C VAL A 7 11.73 20.19 -14.32
N ARG A 8 11.45 21.46 -14.00
CA ARG A 8 10.99 21.87 -12.65
C ARG A 8 9.65 21.27 -12.29
N ALA A 9 8.70 21.24 -13.23
CA ALA A 9 7.37 20.69 -13.03
C ALA A 9 7.37 19.17 -12.74
N THR A 10 8.39 18.45 -13.21
CA THR A 10 8.53 17.00 -12.97
C THR A 10 9.40 16.68 -11.75
N LEU A 11 10.52 17.39 -11.60
CA LEU A 11 11.49 17.13 -10.53
C LEU A 11 10.93 17.50 -9.14
N SER A 12 10.16 18.60 -9.05
CA SER A 12 9.65 19.06 -7.74
C SER A 12 8.66 18.06 -7.11
N PRO A 13 7.61 17.59 -7.82
CA PRO A 13 6.74 16.54 -7.28
C PRO A 13 7.45 15.22 -7.02
N LEU A 14 8.44 14.85 -7.84
CA LEU A 14 9.24 13.64 -7.64
C LEU A 14 9.99 13.67 -6.30
N ILE A 15 10.63 14.80 -5.97
CA ILE A 15 11.35 14.98 -4.70
C ILE A 15 10.37 14.93 -3.51
N ILE A 16 9.20 15.55 -3.62
CA ILE A 16 8.16 15.47 -2.58
C ILE A 16 7.72 14.02 -2.39
N GLY A 17 7.48 13.29 -3.48
CA GLY A 17 7.16 11.86 -3.47
C GLY A 17 8.24 11.03 -2.78
N LEU A 18 9.52 11.30 -3.05
CA LEU A 18 10.65 10.63 -2.41
C LEU A 18 10.65 10.80 -0.88
N PHE A 19 10.42 12.02 -0.38
CA PHE A 19 10.33 12.26 1.07
C PHE A 19 9.14 11.54 1.69
N VAL A 20 7.98 11.54 1.02
CA VAL A 20 6.80 10.80 1.48
C VAL A 20 7.08 9.30 1.52
N SER A 21 7.73 8.74 0.49
CA SER A 21 8.14 7.33 0.46
C SER A 21 9.12 7.00 1.59
N CYS A 22 10.07 7.90 1.91
CA CYS A 22 10.98 7.72 3.05
C CYS A 22 10.21 7.63 4.38
N CYS A 23 9.23 8.51 4.60
CA CYS A 23 8.40 8.49 5.79
C CYS A 23 7.57 7.21 5.89
N LEU A 24 6.95 6.77 4.78
CA LEU A 24 6.17 5.53 4.73
C LEU A 24 7.05 4.30 4.99
N PHE A 25 8.25 4.27 4.43
CA PHE A 25 9.23 3.22 4.72
C PHE A 25 9.63 3.18 6.20
N GLY A 26 9.81 4.34 6.83
CA GLY A 26 10.04 4.44 8.28
C GLY A 26 8.89 3.85 9.10
N VAL A 27 7.64 4.17 8.75
CA VAL A 27 6.45 3.60 9.40
C VAL A 27 6.38 2.07 9.21
N SER A 28 6.63 1.58 7.99
CA SER A 28 6.68 0.14 7.69
C SER A 28 7.75 -0.57 8.50
N THR A 29 8.92 0.05 8.65
CA THR A 29 10.03 -0.46 9.49
C THR A 29 9.63 -0.54 10.96
N ALA A 30 8.96 0.49 11.49
CA ALA A 30 8.45 0.47 12.86
C ALA A 30 7.38 -0.62 13.07
N GLN A 31 6.49 -0.83 12.08
CA GLN A 31 5.50 -1.91 12.10
C GLN A 31 6.17 -3.29 12.12
N ALA A 32 7.19 -3.49 11.29
CA ALA A 32 7.98 -4.72 11.28
C ALA A 32 8.68 -4.95 12.63
N TYR A 33 9.33 -3.93 13.18
CA TYR A 33 10.00 -4.00 14.47
C TYR A 33 9.05 -4.34 15.62
N LEU A 34 7.91 -3.64 15.74
CA LEU A 34 6.90 -3.91 16.78
C LEU A 34 6.32 -5.33 16.66
N TYR A 35 6.18 -5.83 15.43
CA TYR A 35 5.71 -7.17 15.19
C TYR A 35 6.72 -8.23 15.67
N TYR A 36 8.00 -8.11 15.29
CA TYR A 36 9.04 -9.07 15.70
C TYR A 36 9.32 -9.06 17.20
N THR A 37 9.24 -7.90 17.85
CA THR A 37 9.43 -7.77 19.30
C THR A 37 8.27 -8.34 20.12
N ARG A 38 7.04 -8.23 19.63
CA ARG A 38 5.83 -8.67 20.38
C ARG A 38 5.51 -10.15 20.22
N PHE A 39 6.02 -10.81 19.18
CA PHE A 39 5.82 -12.25 18.93
C PHE A 39 7.14 -13.00 18.73
N PRO A 40 8.03 -13.04 19.75
CA PRO A 40 9.37 -13.63 19.60
C PRO A 40 9.37 -15.16 19.42
N ASN A 41 8.28 -15.85 19.78
CA ASN A 41 8.25 -17.32 19.87
C ASN A 41 7.57 -18.01 18.67
N ASP A 42 7.37 -17.28 17.59
CA ASP A 42 6.59 -17.73 16.44
C ASP A 42 7.57 -18.20 15.34
N GLY A 43 8.27 -19.32 15.62
CA GLY A 43 9.39 -19.85 14.85
C GLY A 43 9.12 -20.01 13.35
N VAL A 44 10.10 -19.58 12.54
CA VAL A 44 10.03 -19.49 11.07
C VAL A 44 9.81 -20.86 10.41
N TRP A 45 10.31 -21.94 11.03
CA TRP A 45 10.25 -23.31 10.48
C TRP A 45 8.90 -24.02 10.69
N MET A 46 8.16 -23.74 11.76
CA MET A 46 6.86 -24.38 12.04
C MET A 46 5.70 -23.77 11.21
N LYS A 47 5.94 -22.66 10.49
CA LYS A 47 4.93 -21.88 9.75
C LYS A 47 4.72 -22.32 8.30
N ILE A 48 5.72 -22.94 7.66
CA ILE A 48 5.60 -23.43 6.28
C ILE A 48 4.59 -24.59 6.22
N MET A 49 4.57 -25.48 7.22
CA MET A 49 3.62 -26.62 7.25
C MET A 49 2.19 -26.26 7.71
N LYS A 50 1.98 -25.18 8.45
CA LYS A 50 0.63 -24.71 8.86
C LYS A 50 -0.03 -23.75 7.87
N SER A 51 0.63 -23.47 6.73
CA SER A 51 0.20 -22.52 5.71
C SER A 51 -1.10 -22.89 4.98
N LEU A 52 -1.59 -24.12 5.10
CA LEU A 52 -2.77 -24.59 4.35
C LEU A 52 -4.10 -24.52 5.11
N LYS A 53 -4.12 -24.25 6.44
CA LYS A 53 -5.38 -24.38 7.21
C LYS A 53 -5.69 -23.28 8.21
N TYR A 54 -4.76 -22.37 8.52
CA TYR A 54 -5.04 -21.23 9.40
C TYR A 54 -4.47 -19.95 8.81
N GLN A 55 -5.39 -19.12 8.33
CA GLN A 55 -5.21 -17.77 7.82
C GLN A 55 -4.72 -16.81 8.92
N ARG A 56 -3.56 -17.09 9.52
CA ARG A 56 -2.85 -16.21 10.46
C ARG A 56 -1.90 -15.33 9.64
N GLN A 57 -2.53 -14.46 8.86
CA GLN A 57 -2.03 -13.67 7.75
C GLN A 57 -1.04 -12.53 8.12
N SER A 58 -0.54 -12.44 9.35
CA SER A 58 0.23 -11.27 9.81
C SER A 58 1.74 -11.37 9.61
N ASN A 59 2.29 -12.56 9.34
CA ASN A 59 3.70 -12.81 9.62
C ASN A 59 4.61 -12.67 8.39
N TYR A 60 4.17 -13.14 7.22
CA TYR A 60 4.93 -13.06 5.97
C TYR A 60 4.68 -11.73 5.25
N GLN A 61 3.47 -11.18 5.36
CA GLN A 61 3.07 -9.97 4.66
C GLN A 61 3.88 -8.76 5.08
N VAL A 62 4.19 -8.62 6.37
CA VAL A 62 4.94 -7.47 6.89
C VAL A 62 6.36 -7.45 6.32
N THR A 63 7.05 -8.60 6.26
CA THR A 63 8.39 -8.70 5.67
C THR A 63 8.36 -8.49 4.16
N THR A 64 7.39 -9.08 3.46
CA THR A 64 7.23 -8.90 2.01
C THR A 64 6.96 -7.43 1.66
N ILE A 65 6.02 -6.79 2.36
CA ILE A 65 5.72 -5.35 2.17
C ILE A 65 6.97 -4.53 2.46
N TRP A 66 7.67 -4.80 3.56
CA TRP A 66 8.89 -4.06 3.92
C TRP A 66 9.98 -4.16 2.84
N LEU A 67 10.23 -5.36 2.32
CA LEU A 67 11.19 -5.57 1.22
C LEU A 67 10.75 -4.88 -0.08
N CYS A 68 9.48 -4.96 -0.43
CA CYS A 68 8.94 -4.29 -1.61
C CYS A 68 9.02 -2.76 -1.49
N GLU A 69 8.66 -2.20 -0.33
CA GLU A 69 8.74 -0.76 -0.03
C GLU A 69 10.19 -0.27 -0.07
N PHE A 70 11.13 -1.06 0.46
CA PHE A 70 12.56 -0.76 0.36
C PHE A 70 13.04 -0.72 -1.08
N GLY A 71 12.66 -1.73 -1.89
CA GLY A 71 12.98 -1.77 -3.32
C GLY A 71 12.37 -0.60 -4.09
N HIS A 72 11.12 -0.24 -3.78
CA HIS A 72 10.44 0.91 -4.38
C HIS A 72 11.16 2.21 -4.04
N TYR A 73 11.53 2.40 -2.77
CA TYR A 73 12.29 3.57 -2.30
C TYR A 73 13.64 3.71 -3.02
N ILE A 74 14.39 2.61 -3.18
CA ILE A 74 15.65 2.62 -3.94
C ILE A 74 15.43 3.07 -5.38
N CYS A 75 14.40 2.54 -6.04
CA CYS A 75 14.09 2.86 -7.43
C CYS A 75 13.78 4.36 -7.61
N ILE A 76 12.94 4.92 -6.74
CA ILE A 76 12.59 6.36 -6.76
C ILE A 76 13.80 7.23 -6.40
N SER A 77 14.61 6.82 -5.43
CA SER A 77 15.83 7.54 -5.04
C SER A 77 16.82 7.63 -6.21
N LYS A 78 17.01 6.51 -6.91
CA LYS A 78 17.92 6.44 -8.06
C LYS A 78 17.40 7.26 -9.24
N GLU A 79 16.09 7.29 -9.48
CA GLU A 79 15.48 8.17 -10.48
C GLU A 79 15.66 9.66 -10.13
N ALA A 80 15.41 10.03 -8.87
CA ALA A 80 15.61 11.40 -8.40
C ALA A 80 17.08 11.85 -8.51
N TYR A 81 18.03 10.95 -8.24
CA TYR A 81 19.46 11.21 -8.44
C TYR A 81 19.82 11.39 -9.92
N ASP A 82 19.32 10.52 -10.80
CA ASP A 82 19.61 10.58 -12.23
C ASP A 82 19.04 11.87 -12.86
N LEU A 83 17.79 12.25 -12.55
CA LEU A 83 17.15 13.47 -13.07
C LEU A 83 17.63 14.76 -12.39
N GLY A 84 17.87 14.70 -11.07
CA GLY A 84 18.21 15.88 -10.27
C GLY A 84 19.70 16.23 -10.30
N ILE A 85 20.59 15.27 -10.53
CA ILE A 85 22.04 15.49 -10.47
C ILE A 85 22.70 15.15 -11.81
N LYS A 86 22.57 13.92 -12.32
CA LYS A 86 23.31 13.51 -13.53
C LYS A 86 22.85 14.21 -14.80
N LYS A 87 21.55 14.39 -14.97
CA LYS A 87 20.91 14.96 -16.17
C LYS A 87 20.21 16.27 -15.88
N PHE A 88 20.72 17.03 -14.90
CA PHE A 88 20.10 18.27 -14.47
C PHE A 88 20.01 19.27 -15.63
N GLY A 89 18.82 19.80 -15.87
CA GLY A 89 18.56 20.78 -16.93
C GLY A 89 18.42 20.22 -18.35
N GLN A 90 18.47 18.89 -18.53
CA GLN A 90 18.30 18.25 -19.84
C GLN A 90 16.84 17.77 -20.04
N PRO A 91 16.03 18.43 -20.89
CA PRO A 91 14.63 18.02 -21.12
C PRO A 91 14.52 16.65 -21.79
N GLU A 92 15.53 16.24 -22.56
CA GLU A 92 15.62 14.92 -23.19
C GLU A 92 15.54 13.79 -22.16
N ALA A 93 16.03 14.00 -20.94
CA ALA A 93 15.96 13.01 -19.87
C ALA A 93 14.52 12.64 -19.49
N LEU A 94 13.58 13.59 -19.62
CA LEU A 94 12.15 13.38 -19.35
C LEU A 94 11.45 12.57 -20.45
N SER A 95 12.02 12.58 -21.65
CA SER A 95 11.51 11.80 -22.80
C SER A 95 11.95 10.34 -22.77
N SER A 96 12.81 9.96 -21.82
CA SER A 96 13.27 8.57 -21.65
C SER A 96 12.70 7.97 -20.36
N ILE A 97 11.96 6.87 -20.47
CA ILE A 97 11.52 6.11 -19.30
C ILE A 97 12.69 5.25 -18.82
N SER A 98 13.15 5.48 -17.60
CA SER A 98 14.17 4.66 -16.98
C SER A 98 13.61 3.30 -16.55
N LEU A 99 14.48 2.28 -16.51
CA LEU A 99 14.13 0.97 -15.95
C LEU A 99 13.66 1.09 -14.48
N SER A 100 14.18 2.07 -13.74
CA SER A 100 13.89 2.27 -12.33
C SER A 100 12.45 2.71 -12.11
N VAL A 101 11.91 3.56 -12.99
CA VAL A 101 10.49 3.97 -12.93
C VAL A 101 9.56 2.79 -13.21
N ASP A 102 9.87 1.97 -14.20
CA ASP A 102 9.05 0.78 -14.52
C ASP A 102 9.03 -0.23 -13.37
N ILE A 103 10.19 -0.54 -12.79
CA ILE A 103 10.29 -1.41 -11.61
C ILE A 103 9.55 -0.79 -10.41
N ALA A 104 9.64 0.52 -10.19
CA ALA A 104 8.91 1.18 -9.11
C ALA A 104 7.39 1.04 -9.28
N VAL A 105 6.86 1.25 -10.48
CA VAL A 105 5.43 1.08 -10.76
C VAL A 105 4.99 -0.37 -10.55
N PHE A 106 5.80 -1.33 -11.00
CA PHE A 106 5.53 -2.74 -10.76
C PHE A 106 5.52 -3.09 -9.26
N LEU A 107 6.51 -2.62 -8.49
CA LEU A 107 6.56 -2.81 -7.05
C LEU A 107 5.36 -2.16 -6.35
N SER A 108 4.93 -0.98 -6.81
CA SER A 108 3.72 -0.31 -6.30
C SER A 108 2.45 -1.16 -6.54
N ALA A 109 2.35 -1.84 -7.68
CA ALA A 109 1.25 -2.78 -7.96
C ALA A 109 1.20 -3.94 -6.95
N VAL A 110 2.37 -4.51 -6.63
CA VAL A 110 2.48 -5.58 -5.63
C VAL A 110 2.15 -5.06 -4.24
N ILE A 111 2.76 -3.96 -3.80
CA ILE A 111 2.55 -3.36 -2.47
C ILE A 111 1.07 -3.05 -2.27
N THR A 112 0.45 -2.33 -3.20
CA THR A 112 -0.96 -1.93 -3.08
C THR A 112 -1.89 -3.13 -3.00
N THR A 113 -1.66 -4.18 -3.80
CA THR A 113 -2.48 -5.40 -3.77
C THR A 113 -2.35 -6.15 -2.46
N VAL A 114 -1.13 -6.28 -1.93
CA VAL A 114 -0.89 -6.98 -0.66
C VAL A 114 -1.50 -6.20 0.50
N VAL A 115 -1.28 -4.88 0.56
CA VAL A 115 -1.83 -3.99 1.59
C VAL A 115 -3.36 -3.98 1.56
N GLN A 116 -3.97 -3.90 0.37
CA GLN A 116 -5.42 -3.94 0.23
C GLN A 116 -6.00 -5.29 0.64
N SER A 117 -5.38 -6.39 0.21
CA SER A 117 -5.78 -7.74 0.63
C SER A 117 -5.75 -7.88 2.16
N PHE A 118 -4.73 -7.34 2.81
CA PHE A 118 -4.64 -7.32 4.28
C PHE A 118 -5.80 -6.57 4.93
N PHE A 119 -6.10 -5.36 4.46
CA PHE A 119 -7.18 -4.57 5.03
C PHE A 119 -8.57 -5.18 4.78
N ILE A 120 -8.80 -5.74 3.59
CA ILE A 120 -10.07 -6.39 3.26
C ILE A 120 -10.29 -7.63 4.13
N GLU A 121 -9.24 -8.43 4.36
CA GLU A 121 -9.33 -9.59 5.26
C GLU A 121 -9.60 -9.16 6.70
N ARG A 122 -8.94 -8.10 7.18
CA ARG A 122 -9.22 -7.54 8.50
C ARG A 122 -10.67 -7.07 8.63
N LEU A 123 -11.19 -6.42 7.60
CA LEU A 123 -12.59 -6.03 7.55
C LEU A 123 -13.51 -7.26 7.56
N ARG A 124 -13.19 -8.31 6.80
CA ARG A 124 -13.96 -9.56 6.74
C ARG A 124 -14.06 -10.27 8.10
N HIS A 125 -13.03 -10.19 8.93
CA HIS A 125 -13.04 -10.76 10.28
C HIS A 125 -13.82 -9.90 11.29
N LEU A 126 -13.87 -8.58 11.12
CA LEU A 126 -14.59 -7.66 12.01
C LEU A 126 -16.07 -7.56 11.66
N THR A 127 -16.39 -7.52 10.36
CA THR A 127 -17.75 -7.39 9.85
C THR A 127 -18.38 -8.78 9.71
N LYS A 128 -19.53 -9.02 10.36
CA LYS A 128 -20.30 -10.27 10.18
C LYS A 128 -20.91 -10.41 8.77
N LYS A 129 -20.95 -9.32 7.99
CA LYS A 129 -21.52 -9.26 6.62
C LYS A 129 -20.43 -9.45 5.58
N LYS A 130 -20.57 -10.48 4.72
CA LYS A 130 -19.57 -10.86 3.71
C LYS A 130 -19.62 -10.04 2.40
N TYR A 131 -20.69 -9.29 2.15
CA TYR A 131 -20.88 -8.55 0.89
C TYR A 131 -19.88 -7.42 0.69
N ILE A 132 -19.59 -6.62 1.73
CA ILE A 132 -18.72 -5.45 1.64
C ILE A 132 -17.26 -5.86 1.32
N PRO A 133 -16.65 -6.84 2.03
CA PRO A 133 -15.31 -7.32 1.68
C PRO A 133 -15.20 -7.83 0.24
N ASN A 134 -16.21 -8.54 -0.27
CA ASN A 134 -16.18 -9.06 -1.64
C ASN A 134 -16.16 -7.94 -2.69
N ILE A 135 -16.96 -6.88 -2.50
CA ILE A 135 -16.96 -5.71 -3.41
C ILE A 135 -15.60 -5.03 -3.41
N LEU A 136 -15.00 -4.83 -2.23
CA LEU A 136 -13.67 -4.22 -2.11
C LEU A 136 -12.58 -5.08 -2.77
N TRP A 137 -12.73 -6.40 -2.72
CA TRP A 137 -11.80 -7.33 -3.37
C TRP A 137 -11.86 -7.23 -4.89
N ILE A 138 -13.05 -7.12 -5.47
CA ILE A 138 -13.24 -6.88 -6.91
C ILE A 138 -12.59 -5.56 -7.32
N PHE A 139 -12.78 -4.50 -6.52
CA PHE A 139 -12.18 -3.20 -6.79
C PHE A 139 -10.65 -3.21 -6.70
N SER A 140 -10.09 -3.97 -5.75
CA SER A 140 -8.65 -4.19 -5.62
C SER A 140 -8.07 -4.93 -6.84
N MET A 141 -8.76 -5.95 -7.35
CA MET A 141 -8.35 -6.66 -8.57
C MET A 141 -8.42 -5.77 -9.82
N ALA A 142 -9.46 -4.94 -9.96
CA ALA A 142 -9.58 -3.98 -11.04
C ALA A 142 -8.40 -2.98 -11.03
N ARG A 143 -8.03 -2.51 -9.84
CA ARG A 143 -6.86 -1.65 -9.62
C ARG A 143 -5.55 -2.33 -10.01
N LEU A 144 -5.35 -3.58 -9.59
CA LEU A 144 -4.16 -4.35 -9.98
C LEU A 144 -4.07 -4.46 -11.51
N GLY A 145 -5.17 -4.75 -12.19
CA GLY A 145 -5.24 -4.78 -13.65
C GLY A 145 -4.81 -3.46 -14.29
N LEU A 146 -5.26 -2.31 -13.77
CA LEU A 146 -4.86 -0.99 -14.24
C LEU A 146 -3.36 -0.70 -14.01
N LEU A 147 -2.82 -1.11 -12.86
CA LEU A 147 -1.39 -0.94 -12.53
C LEU A 147 -0.49 -1.83 -13.40
N LEU A 148 -0.89 -3.07 -13.67
CA LEU A 148 -0.20 -3.94 -14.60
C LEU A 148 -0.25 -3.38 -16.03
N ALA A 149 -1.42 -2.91 -16.48
CA ALA A 149 -1.56 -2.24 -17.78
C ALA A 149 -0.66 -1.00 -17.90
N LEU A 150 -0.53 -0.22 -16.83
CA LEU A 150 0.38 0.92 -16.77
C LEU A 150 1.84 0.48 -16.90
N SER A 151 2.28 -0.56 -16.16
CA SER A 151 3.66 -1.07 -16.27
C SER A 151 3.95 -1.63 -17.67
N PHE A 152 3.04 -2.41 -18.26
CA PHE A 152 3.18 -2.86 -19.65
C PHE A 152 3.27 -1.69 -20.64
N ARG A 153 2.48 -0.63 -20.43
CA ARG A 153 2.53 0.56 -21.28
C ARG A 153 3.85 1.31 -21.13
N LEU A 154 4.39 1.43 -19.93
CA LEU A 154 5.70 2.02 -19.68
C LEU A 154 6.83 1.24 -20.37
N LEU A 155 6.79 -0.09 -20.29
CA LEU A 155 7.75 -0.96 -20.97
C LEU A 155 7.68 -0.81 -22.50
N SER A 156 6.46 -0.74 -23.06
CA SER A 156 6.24 -0.53 -24.49
C SER A 156 6.74 0.85 -24.95
N LEU A 157 6.44 1.91 -24.20
CA LEU A 157 6.86 3.28 -24.53
C LEU A 157 8.37 3.46 -24.42
N ARG A 158 9.03 2.74 -23.50
CA ARG A 158 10.48 2.72 -23.39
C ARG A 158 11.16 2.24 -24.67
N HIS A 159 10.55 1.29 -25.39
CA HIS A 159 11.10 0.79 -26.66
C HIS A 159 10.76 1.69 -27.85
N SER A 160 9.62 2.38 -27.81
CA SER A 160 9.05 3.12 -28.96
C SER A 160 9.46 4.60 -29.06
N ASN A 161 10.37 5.09 -28.22
CA ASN A 161 10.91 6.47 -28.18
C ASN A 161 9.89 7.57 -28.60
N SER A 162 8.72 7.58 -27.98
CA SER A 162 7.60 8.44 -28.38
C SER A 162 7.63 9.77 -27.62
N ALA A 163 7.49 10.90 -28.34
CA ALA A 163 7.53 12.24 -27.75
C ALA A 163 6.39 12.53 -26.73
N ASN A 164 5.30 11.75 -26.73
CA ASN A 164 4.10 11.98 -25.90
C ASN A 164 3.90 10.94 -24.77
N ILE A 165 4.97 10.59 -24.04
CA ILE A 165 4.91 9.64 -22.92
C ILE A 165 3.88 10.05 -21.86
N LEU A 166 3.90 11.32 -21.46
CA LEU A 166 3.05 11.81 -20.38
C LEU A 166 1.55 11.69 -20.71
N GLY A 167 1.16 11.98 -21.95
CA GLY A 167 -0.22 11.82 -22.41
C GLY A 167 -0.68 10.36 -22.43
N ALA A 168 0.22 9.43 -22.73
CA ALA A 168 -0.08 8.01 -22.78
C ALA A 168 -0.21 7.36 -21.40
N ILE A 169 0.48 7.87 -20.37
CA ILE A 169 0.46 7.30 -19.00
C ILE A 169 -0.65 7.90 -18.11
N LYS A 170 -0.98 9.18 -18.29
CA LYS A 170 -1.99 9.90 -17.50
C LYS A 170 -3.36 9.19 -17.37
N PRO A 171 -3.96 8.63 -18.45
CA PRO A 171 -5.28 7.99 -18.33
C PRO A 171 -5.28 6.73 -17.47
N PHE A 172 -4.13 6.10 -17.25
CA PHE A 172 -4.00 4.96 -16.35
C PHE A 172 -3.63 5.40 -14.94
N LEU A 173 -2.73 6.36 -14.81
CA LEU A 173 -2.22 6.81 -13.52
C LEU A 173 -3.28 7.54 -12.68
N ILE A 174 -4.05 8.46 -13.28
CA ILE A 174 -5.00 9.30 -12.54
C ILE A 174 -6.12 8.46 -11.90
N PRO A 175 -6.83 7.56 -12.63
CA PRO A 175 -7.88 6.74 -12.03
C PRO A 175 -7.37 5.81 -10.93
N VAL A 176 -6.14 5.27 -11.09
CA VAL A 176 -5.51 4.45 -10.07
C VAL A 176 -5.33 5.25 -8.78
N LEU A 177 -4.75 6.44 -8.83
CA LEU A 177 -4.49 7.26 -7.65
C LEU A 177 -5.79 7.70 -6.95
N ILE A 178 -6.77 8.19 -7.71
CA ILE A 178 -8.06 8.64 -7.18
C ILE A 178 -8.83 7.47 -6.57
N GLY A 179 -9.00 6.39 -7.32
CA GLY A 179 -9.71 5.21 -6.84
C GLY A 179 -9.04 4.60 -5.61
N GLY A 180 -7.73 4.78 -5.46
CA GLY A 180 -6.98 4.30 -4.29
C GLY A 180 -7.31 5.03 -3.05
N SER A 181 -7.14 6.34 -3.13
CA SER A 181 -7.42 7.25 -2.03
C SER A 181 -8.86 7.03 -1.53
N ILE A 182 -9.83 6.95 -2.46
CA ILE A 182 -11.23 6.66 -2.14
C ILE A 182 -11.36 5.34 -1.39
N MET A 183 -10.75 4.27 -1.91
CA MET A 183 -10.85 2.95 -1.30
C MET A 183 -10.21 2.90 0.09
N ASP A 184 -9.04 3.51 0.26
CA ASP A 184 -8.33 3.59 1.53
C ASP A 184 -9.16 4.35 2.58
N PHE A 185 -9.81 5.46 2.19
CA PHE A 185 -10.74 6.18 3.06
C PHE A 185 -11.94 5.33 3.45
N PHE A 186 -12.57 4.64 2.51
CA PHE A 186 -13.70 3.76 2.80
C PHE A 186 -13.32 2.66 3.79
N VAL A 187 -12.22 1.95 3.53
CA VAL A 187 -11.70 0.90 4.40
C VAL A 187 -11.39 1.44 5.80
N ALA A 188 -10.72 2.60 5.90
CA ALA A 188 -10.40 3.21 7.18
C ALA A 188 -11.66 3.57 7.98
N ILE A 189 -12.65 4.20 7.33
CA ILE A 189 -13.93 4.56 7.96
C ILE A 189 -14.65 3.32 8.48
N TYR A 190 -14.76 2.27 7.65
CA TYR A 190 -15.43 1.02 8.04
C TYR A 190 -14.73 0.33 9.21
N LEU A 191 -13.39 0.24 9.19
CA LEU A 191 -12.63 -0.34 10.29
C LEU A 191 -12.80 0.46 11.59
N CYS A 192 -12.79 1.79 11.52
CA CYS A 192 -13.04 2.66 12.68
C CYS A 192 -14.45 2.49 13.25
N TYR A 193 -15.46 2.40 12.38
CA TYR A 193 -16.85 2.19 12.77
C TYR A 193 -17.05 0.84 13.48
N ASP A 194 -16.57 -0.25 12.87
CA ASP A 194 -16.69 -1.60 13.43
C ASP A 194 -15.91 -1.75 14.75
N LEU A 195 -14.73 -1.13 14.87
CA LEU A 195 -13.95 -1.12 16.11
C LEU A 195 -14.69 -0.36 17.23
N LYS A 196 -15.34 0.76 16.92
CA LYS A 196 -16.12 1.54 17.90
C LYS A 196 -17.30 0.72 18.44
N ILE A 197 -18.04 0.04 17.55
CA ILE A 197 -19.17 -0.83 17.93
C ILE A 197 -18.69 -2.04 18.73
N SER A 198 -17.60 -2.69 18.29
CA SER A 198 -17.03 -3.84 18.99
C SER A 198 -16.61 -3.48 20.42
N LYS A 199 -15.96 -2.33 20.60
CA LYS A 199 -15.61 -1.82 21.94
C LYS A 199 -16.85 -1.49 22.79
N ALA A 200 -17.86 -0.84 22.22
CA ALA A 200 -19.10 -0.50 22.93
C ALA A 200 -19.85 -1.75 23.40
N ASN A 201 -20.01 -2.75 22.53
CA ASN A 201 -20.64 -4.03 22.86
C ASN A 201 -19.88 -4.78 23.96
N ASN A 202 -18.54 -4.78 23.90
CA ASN A 202 -17.71 -5.45 24.91
C ASN A 202 -17.79 -4.73 26.29
N GLN A 203 -17.90 -3.40 26.30
CA GLN A 203 -18.12 -2.64 27.55
C GLN A 203 -19.52 -2.88 28.13
N LEU A 204 -20.56 -2.92 27.30
CA LEU A 204 -21.93 -3.24 27.74
C LEU A 204 -22.02 -4.67 28.30
N PHE A 205 -21.36 -5.65 27.65
CA PHE A 205 -21.29 -7.02 28.15
C PHE A 205 -20.62 -7.11 29.52
N LYS A 206 -19.47 -6.44 29.71
CA LYS A 206 -18.80 -6.36 31.02
C LYS A 206 -19.67 -5.70 32.10
N ARG A 207 -20.44 -4.66 31.75
CA ARG A 207 -21.39 -4.03 32.66
C ARG A 207 -22.54 -4.99 33.02
N GLY A 208 -23.16 -5.64 32.04
CA GLY A 208 -24.25 -6.61 32.27
C GLY A 208 -23.84 -7.81 33.13
N LEU A 209 -22.64 -8.35 32.92
CA LEU A 209 -22.04 -9.37 33.80
C LEU A 209 -21.83 -8.86 35.23
N GLY A 210 -21.41 -7.60 35.40
CA GLY A 210 -21.27 -6.97 36.71
C GLY A 210 -22.60 -6.90 37.49
N TRP A 211 -23.71 -6.58 36.82
CA TRP A 211 -25.05 -6.58 37.44
C TRP A 211 -25.56 -8.00 37.74
N GLY A 212 -25.31 -8.97 36.86
CA GLY A 212 -25.63 -10.38 37.11
C GLY A 212 -24.91 -10.96 38.33
N PHE A 213 -23.64 -10.59 38.54
CA PHE A 213 -22.86 -11.01 39.70
C PHE A 213 -23.33 -10.33 41.00
N LEU A 214 -23.79 -9.07 40.93
CA LEU A 214 -24.37 -8.34 42.05
C LEU A 214 -25.74 -8.88 42.49
N LEU A 215 -26.54 -9.40 41.56
CA LEU A 215 -27.84 -10.00 41.86
C LEU A 215 -27.72 -11.41 42.47
N ILE A 216 -26.70 -12.19 42.08
CA ILE A 216 -26.44 -13.51 42.65
C ILE A 216 -25.89 -13.41 44.08
N ARG A 217 -25.17 -12.33 44.43
CA ARG A 217 -24.61 -12.12 45.77
C ARG A 217 -25.63 -11.61 46.81
N LYS A 218 -26.89 -11.41 46.42
CA LYS A 218 -27.98 -10.93 47.29
C LYS A 218 -29.03 -12.00 47.65
N LYS A 219 -28.80 -13.26 47.31
CA LYS A 219 -29.54 -14.42 47.83
C LYS A 219 -28.64 -15.22 48.75
#